data_AF-A0A359EEA5-F1
#
_entry.id   AF-A0A359EEA5-F1
#
_cell.length_a   1.000
_cell.length_b   1.000
_cell.length_c   1.000
_cell.angle_alpha   90.00
_cell.angle_beta   90.00
_cell.angle_gamma   90.00
#
_symmetry.space_group_name_H-M   'P 1'
#
loop_
_entity.id
_entity.type
_entity.pdbx_description
1 polymer ?
#
loop_
_entity_poly.entity_id
_entity_poly.type
_entity_poly.pdbx_seq_one_letter_code
_entity_poly.pdbx_strand_id
1 'polypeptide(L)'
;MGNASTTSVDKVITDLRLTEEDTPNAELAFINSHSISAATPFGSEVHGAYEYGGQTYTGRFMRGEDFFACNQCHDQHTLELQFDTCGQCHTINGSTPQDIRVKTNDFDGDGDIQEGIAFEIEYFREALLAAIQSYATKTSGVSIAYTAETYPYFFTDSNKNGAVDSDEATADNWYVNWTPRMLRAAYNYNYVIHDPGAFAHNSTYTLQILFDSLGNIGGDTIGLSRP
;
A
#
# COMPACT_ATOMS: atom_id res chain seq x y z
N MET A 1 -2.76 -8.31 -20.31
CA MET A 1 -2.55 -7.62 -19.02
C MET A 1 -2.85 -8.64 -17.95
N GLY A 2 -1.82 -9.06 -17.21
CA GLY A 2 -1.90 -10.10 -16.18
C GLY A 2 -2.13 -9.48 -14.81
N ASN A 3 -2.75 -10.24 -13.91
CA ASN A 3 -2.86 -9.87 -12.50
C ASN A 3 -1.44 -9.78 -11.92
N ALA A 4 -1.04 -8.61 -11.44
CA ALA A 4 0.23 -8.45 -10.71
C ALA A 4 0.04 -8.85 -9.24
N SER A 5 1.08 -9.42 -8.66
CA SER A 5 1.12 -9.96 -7.29
C SER A 5 2.57 -10.07 -6.82
N THR A 6 2.79 -10.56 -5.60
CA THR A 6 4.13 -10.93 -5.09
C THR A 6 4.97 -11.67 -6.15
N THR A 7 4.38 -12.66 -6.81
CA THR A 7 5.09 -13.50 -7.81
C THR A 7 5.53 -12.72 -9.04
N SER A 8 4.81 -11.65 -9.40
CA SER A 8 5.16 -10.80 -10.54
C SER A 8 6.40 -9.95 -10.24
N VAL A 9 6.48 -9.42 -9.02
CA VAL A 9 7.63 -8.64 -8.55
C VAL A 9 8.87 -9.53 -8.45
N ASP A 10 8.76 -10.68 -7.78
CA ASP A 10 9.88 -11.62 -7.63
C ASP A 10 10.35 -12.17 -8.98
N LYS A 11 9.42 -12.40 -9.92
CA LYS A 11 9.75 -12.88 -11.26
C LYS A 11 10.65 -11.90 -12.00
N VAL A 12 10.33 -10.60 -11.99
CA VAL A 12 11.14 -9.60 -12.73
C VAL A 12 12.55 -9.50 -12.14
N ILE A 13 12.67 -9.54 -10.81
CA ILE A 13 13.96 -9.51 -10.11
C ILE A 13 14.79 -10.75 -10.46
N THR A 14 14.14 -11.92 -10.47
CA THR A 14 14.77 -13.21 -10.78
C THR A 14 15.19 -13.31 -12.25
N ASP A 15 14.33 -12.89 -13.19
CA ASP A 15 14.60 -12.93 -14.63
C ASP A 15 15.81 -12.07 -14.99
N LEU A 16 15.95 -10.90 -14.35
CA LEU A 16 17.10 -9.99 -14.46
C LEU A 16 18.32 -10.44 -13.64
N ARG A 17 18.20 -11.52 -12.86
CA ARG A 17 19.26 -12.10 -12.01
C ARG A 17 19.84 -11.08 -11.03
N LEU A 18 18.99 -10.20 -10.50
CA LEU A 18 19.40 -9.19 -9.54
C LEU A 18 19.62 -9.85 -8.18
N THR A 19 20.83 -9.71 -7.66
CA THR A 19 21.24 -10.27 -6.35
C THR A 19 21.60 -9.18 -5.34
N GLU A 20 21.91 -7.98 -5.82
CA GLU A 20 22.15 -6.80 -5.00
C GLU A 20 20.84 -6.02 -4.82
N GLU A 21 20.32 -6.02 -3.60
CA GLU A 21 19.03 -5.41 -3.25
C GLU A 21 19.02 -3.88 -3.38
N ASP A 22 20.19 -3.26 -3.27
CA ASP A 22 20.38 -1.81 -3.19
C ASP A 22 21.09 -1.21 -4.41
N THR A 23 21.30 -1.99 -5.48
CA THR A 23 21.93 -1.49 -6.71
C THR A 23 20.87 -1.16 -7.76
N PRO A 24 20.80 0.10 -8.27
CA PRO A 24 19.87 0.44 -9.34
C PRO A 24 20.13 -0.35 -10.62
N ASN A 25 19.07 -0.77 -11.29
CA ASN A 25 19.15 -1.47 -12.57
C ASN A 25 18.25 -0.79 -13.62
N ALA A 26 18.83 -0.44 -14.76
CA ALA A 26 18.12 0.30 -15.81
C ALA A 26 17.05 -0.52 -16.57
N GLU A 27 17.08 -1.85 -16.45
CA GLU A 27 16.06 -2.75 -17.01
C GLU A 27 14.92 -3.02 -16.02
N LEU A 28 15.11 -2.66 -14.74
CA LEU A 28 14.08 -2.80 -13.71
C LEU A 28 13.10 -1.63 -13.80
N ALA A 29 11.83 -1.95 -14.04
CA ALA A 29 10.75 -0.96 -14.14
C ALA A 29 9.69 -1.17 -13.06
N PHE A 30 8.94 -0.12 -12.76
CA PHE A 30 7.80 -0.20 -11.86
C PHE A 30 6.75 -1.19 -12.37
N ILE A 31 6.20 -2.00 -11.46
CA ILE A 31 5.13 -2.95 -11.76
C ILE A 31 3.85 -2.40 -11.16
N ASN A 32 2.87 -2.09 -12.01
CA ASN A 32 1.58 -1.63 -11.53
C ASN A 32 0.75 -2.79 -10.98
N SER A 33 0.08 -2.53 -9.85
CA SER A 33 -0.94 -3.42 -9.28
C SER A 33 -2.25 -3.28 -10.08
N HIS A 34 -3.02 -4.36 -10.22
CA HIS A 34 -4.30 -4.35 -10.94
C HIS A 34 -5.36 -5.12 -10.14
N SER A 35 -6.63 -4.72 -10.23
CA SER A 35 -7.77 -5.38 -9.55
C SER A 35 -7.67 -5.42 -8.01
N ILE A 36 -7.17 -4.33 -7.42
CA ILE A 36 -6.68 -4.28 -6.03
C ILE A 36 -7.82 -4.39 -5.00
N SER A 37 -8.90 -3.62 -5.17
CA SER A 37 -10.06 -3.68 -4.26
C SER A 37 -10.76 -5.03 -4.24
N ALA A 38 -10.60 -5.84 -5.31
CA ALA A 38 -11.08 -7.22 -5.34
C ALA A 38 -10.09 -8.24 -4.74
N ALA A 39 -8.82 -7.86 -4.54
CA ALA A 39 -7.79 -8.72 -3.97
C ALA A 39 -7.62 -8.51 -2.46
N THR A 40 -7.74 -7.26 -1.97
CA THR A 40 -7.54 -6.93 -0.55
C THR A 40 -8.40 -7.76 0.41
N PRO A 41 -9.72 -7.99 0.15
CA PRO A 41 -10.54 -8.83 1.01
C PRO A 41 -10.05 -10.28 1.15
N PHE A 42 -9.25 -10.77 0.20
CA PHE A 42 -8.71 -12.14 0.21
C PHE A 42 -7.29 -12.21 0.81
N GLY A 43 -6.62 -11.07 0.99
CA GLY A 43 -5.30 -10.98 1.60
C GLY A 43 -4.31 -12.01 1.04
N SER A 44 -3.68 -12.77 1.93
CA SER A 44 -2.70 -13.79 1.58
C SER A 44 -3.26 -15.06 0.91
N GLU A 45 -4.56 -15.16 0.65
CA GLU A 45 -5.08 -16.25 -0.19
C GLU A 45 -4.79 -16.02 -1.68
N VAL A 46 -4.67 -14.75 -2.08
CA VAL A 46 -4.44 -14.36 -3.49
C VAL A 46 -3.14 -13.60 -3.69
N HIS A 47 -2.46 -13.20 -2.61
CA HIS A 47 -1.16 -12.52 -2.63
C HIS A 47 -1.14 -11.28 -3.52
N GLY A 48 -2.22 -10.48 -3.49
CA GLY A 48 -2.38 -9.32 -4.37
C GLY A 48 -1.30 -8.26 -4.16
N ALA A 49 -0.95 -8.02 -2.89
CA ALA A 49 0.18 -7.18 -2.50
C ALA A 49 1.51 -7.97 -2.56
N TYR A 50 2.62 -7.31 -2.29
CA TYR A 50 3.92 -7.95 -2.07
C TYR A 50 4.06 -8.41 -0.62
N GLU A 51 4.25 -9.71 -0.43
CA GLU A 51 4.47 -10.35 0.86
C GLU A 51 5.96 -10.66 1.05
N TYR A 52 6.55 -10.17 2.15
CA TYR A 52 7.96 -10.38 2.42
C TYR A 52 8.21 -11.77 3.01
N GLY A 53 9.27 -12.43 2.51
CA GLY A 53 9.67 -13.75 2.99
C GLY A 53 9.96 -13.78 4.49
N GLY A 54 9.51 -14.85 5.16
CA GLY A 54 9.67 -15.02 6.61
C GLY A 54 8.58 -14.36 7.46
N GLN A 55 7.71 -13.57 6.84
CA GLN A 55 6.53 -13.01 7.51
C GLN A 55 5.28 -13.86 7.28
N THR A 56 4.31 -13.72 8.17
CA THR A 56 2.97 -14.27 8.00
C THR A 56 1.99 -13.14 7.77
N TYR A 57 1.14 -13.32 6.78
CA TYR A 57 0.12 -12.35 6.39
C TYR A 57 -1.27 -12.90 6.66
N THR A 58 -2.19 -12.01 7.00
CA THR A 58 -3.60 -12.34 7.16
C THR A 58 -4.17 -12.73 5.79
N GLY A 59 -4.85 -13.87 5.77
CA GLY A 59 -5.61 -14.34 4.60
C GLY A 59 -6.88 -13.53 4.40
N ARG A 60 -7.93 -14.22 3.95
CA ARG A 60 -9.23 -13.59 3.70
C ARG A 60 -9.78 -12.92 4.96
N PHE A 61 -10.32 -11.73 4.76
CA PHE A 61 -11.06 -11.02 5.79
C PHE A 61 -12.36 -11.77 6.09
N MET A 62 -12.46 -12.23 7.33
CA MET A 62 -13.60 -12.97 7.85
C MET A 62 -14.14 -12.24 9.08
N ARG A 63 -15.46 -12.14 9.20
CA ARG A 63 -16.12 -11.69 10.42
C ARG A 63 -16.88 -12.87 11.01
N GLY A 64 -16.27 -13.55 11.98
CA GLY A 64 -16.73 -14.87 12.41
C GLY A 64 -16.37 -15.92 11.34
N GLU A 65 -17.35 -16.72 10.93
CA GLU A 65 -17.20 -17.70 9.84
C GLU A 65 -17.66 -17.15 8.47
N ASP A 66 -18.16 -15.91 8.43
CA ASP A 66 -18.74 -15.33 7.22
C ASP A 66 -17.76 -14.41 6.47
N PHE A 67 -17.72 -14.60 5.15
CA PHE A 67 -17.12 -13.66 4.22
C PHE A 67 -18.16 -12.60 3.81
N PHE A 68 -17.83 -11.33 3.99
CA PHE A 68 -18.69 -10.23 3.57
C PHE A 68 -18.52 -10.01 2.07
N ALA A 69 -19.45 -10.55 1.29
CA ALA A 69 -19.51 -10.30 -0.15
C ALA A 69 -19.66 -8.81 -0.44
N CYS A 70 -19.12 -8.33 -1.57
CA CYS A 70 -19.08 -6.91 -1.91
C CYS A 70 -20.45 -6.24 -1.83
N ASN A 71 -21.50 -6.95 -2.26
CA ASN A 71 -22.88 -6.46 -2.27
C ASN A 71 -23.56 -6.36 -0.89
N GLN A 72 -22.90 -6.83 0.17
CA GLN A 72 -23.37 -6.60 1.55
C GLN A 72 -23.10 -5.16 2.00
N CYS A 73 -22.08 -4.52 1.44
CA CYS A 73 -21.68 -3.16 1.77
C CYS A 73 -21.89 -2.18 0.60
N HIS A 74 -21.82 -2.64 -0.64
CA HIS A 74 -21.95 -1.81 -1.84
C HIS A 74 -23.25 -2.07 -2.58
N ASP A 75 -23.83 -1.03 -3.18
CA ASP A 75 -24.92 -1.20 -4.14
C ASP A 75 -24.41 -1.93 -5.39
N GLN A 76 -25.12 -2.97 -5.82
CA GLN A 76 -24.70 -3.83 -6.93
C GLN A 76 -24.77 -3.15 -8.31
N HIS A 77 -25.41 -1.98 -8.43
CA HIS A 77 -25.53 -1.22 -9.67
C HIS A 77 -24.71 0.07 -9.63
N THR A 78 -24.81 0.87 -8.57
CA THR A 78 -24.07 2.14 -8.45
C THR A 78 -22.65 1.94 -7.93
N LEU A 79 -22.37 0.80 -7.28
CA LEU A 79 -21.13 0.50 -6.57
C LEU A 79 -20.88 1.41 -5.36
N GLU A 80 -21.80 2.32 -5.05
CA GLU A 80 -21.69 3.21 -3.90
C GLU A 80 -21.77 2.44 -2.59
N LEU A 81 -21.00 2.90 -1.60
CA LEU A 81 -21.02 2.36 -0.26
C LEU A 81 -22.36 2.68 0.42
N GLN A 82 -23.02 1.65 0.92
CA GLN A 82 -24.22 1.77 1.74
C GLN A 82 -23.81 1.97 3.20
N PHE A 83 -23.42 3.20 3.55
CA PHE A 83 -22.84 3.52 4.87
C PHE A 83 -23.70 3.07 6.06
N ASP A 84 -25.03 3.12 5.95
CA ASP A 84 -25.95 2.70 7.00
C ASP A 84 -25.80 1.21 7.37
N THR A 85 -25.30 0.37 6.45
CA THR A 85 -25.04 -1.06 6.73
C THR A 85 -23.98 -1.26 7.81
N CYS A 86 -23.01 -0.33 7.91
CA CYS A 86 -21.97 -0.39 8.94
C CYS A 86 -22.57 -0.30 10.35
N GLY A 87 -23.65 0.49 10.50
CA GLY A 87 -24.35 0.71 11.77
C GLY A 87 -25.07 -0.52 12.32
N GLN A 88 -25.24 -1.56 11.53
CA GLN A 88 -25.79 -2.85 12.01
C GLN A 88 -24.84 -3.57 12.96
N CYS A 89 -23.56 -3.20 12.93
CA CYS A 89 -22.47 -3.96 13.54
C CYS A 89 -21.46 -3.07 14.29
N HIS A 90 -21.37 -1.79 13.92
CA HIS A 90 -20.45 -0.82 14.51
C HIS A 90 -21.24 0.35 15.09
N THR A 91 -20.71 0.91 16.18
CA THR A 91 -21.16 2.22 16.62
C THR A 91 -20.54 3.26 15.70
N ILE A 92 -21.38 4.02 15.01
CA ILE A 92 -20.92 5.10 14.12
C ILE A 92 -20.72 6.35 14.99
N ASN A 93 -19.47 6.68 15.27
CA ASN A 93 -19.08 7.87 16.06
C ASN A 93 -18.67 9.06 15.16
N GLY A 94 -18.82 8.94 13.84
CA GLY A 94 -18.42 9.95 12.86
C GLY A 94 -19.39 10.06 11.69
N SER A 95 -18.98 10.78 10.66
CA SER A 95 -19.78 11.02 9.44
C SER A 95 -19.28 10.22 8.24
N THR A 96 -18.16 9.51 8.40
CA THR A 96 -17.50 8.76 7.33
C THR A 96 -17.15 7.33 7.80
N PRO A 97 -17.00 6.36 6.88
CA PRO A 97 -16.57 5.01 7.24
C PRO A 97 -15.16 4.95 7.83
N GLN A 98 -14.30 5.92 7.52
CA GLN A 98 -12.95 6.04 8.07
C GLN A 98 -12.96 6.27 9.59
N ASP A 99 -14.01 6.91 10.12
CA ASP A 99 -14.17 7.19 11.56
C ASP A 99 -14.57 5.95 12.37
N ILE A 100 -14.90 4.83 11.71
CA ILE A 100 -15.34 3.61 12.39
C ILE A 100 -14.15 2.93 13.06
N ARG A 101 -14.13 2.93 14.39
CA ARG A 101 -13.18 2.13 15.19
C ARG A 101 -13.59 0.65 15.19
N VAL A 102 -12.70 -0.20 14.70
CA VAL A 102 -12.88 -1.67 14.68
C VAL A 102 -11.92 -2.38 15.64
N LYS A 103 -10.75 -1.80 15.92
CA LYS A 103 -9.74 -2.31 16.85
C LYS A 103 -9.33 -1.20 17.81
N THR A 104 -8.89 -1.52 19.03
CA THR A 104 -8.46 -0.52 20.03
C THR A 104 -6.94 -0.42 20.16
N ASN A 105 -6.21 -1.09 19.27
CA ASN A 105 -4.76 -1.05 19.25
C ASN A 105 -4.30 0.22 18.54
N ASP A 106 -3.29 0.84 19.13
CA ASP A 106 -2.50 1.93 18.57
C ASP A 106 -1.37 1.29 17.74
N PHE A 107 -1.48 1.37 16.42
CA PHE A 107 -0.52 0.77 15.48
C PHE A 107 0.56 1.76 15.06
N ASP A 108 0.23 3.04 14.93
CA ASP A 108 1.16 4.09 14.55
C ASP A 108 1.97 4.69 15.73
N GLY A 109 1.63 4.33 16.96
CA GLY A 109 2.35 4.67 18.17
C GLY A 109 2.12 6.09 18.67
N ASP A 110 1.08 6.78 18.21
CA ASP A 110 0.81 8.18 18.57
C ASP A 110 0.05 8.33 19.92
N GLY A 111 -0.45 7.21 20.46
CA GLY A 111 -1.20 7.12 21.71
C GLY A 111 -2.71 7.32 21.56
N ASP A 112 -3.23 7.57 20.36
CA ASP A 112 -4.65 7.73 20.08
C ASP A 112 -5.34 6.38 19.78
N ILE A 113 -5.98 5.84 20.81
CA ILE A 113 -6.78 4.61 20.68
C ILE A 113 -8.24 4.86 20.25
N GLN A 114 -8.62 6.10 19.94
CA GLN A 114 -9.99 6.50 19.61
C GLN A 114 -10.22 6.71 18.10
N GLU A 115 -9.17 7.04 17.33
CA GLU A 115 -9.29 7.29 15.89
C GLU A 115 -9.60 6.03 15.07
N GLY A 116 -10.30 6.13 13.93
CA GLY A 116 -10.60 4.95 13.12
C GLY A 116 -9.35 4.28 12.51
N ILE A 117 -9.46 2.99 12.16
CA ILE A 117 -8.33 2.19 11.61
C ILE A 117 -7.79 2.72 10.27
N ALA A 118 -8.53 3.61 9.60
CA ALA A 118 -8.09 4.28 8.39
C ALA A 118 -6.96 5.28 8.65
N PHE A 119 -6.93 5.92 9.82
CA PHE A 119 -5.93 6.93 10.17
C PHE A 119 -4.59 6.28 10.53
N GLU A 120 -4.64 5.22 11.34
CA GLU A 120 -3.52 4.27 11.50
C GLU A 120 -2.89 3.88 10.14
N ILE A 121 -3.68 3.47 9.15
CA ILE A 121 -3.20 3.12 7.81
C ILE A 121 -2.60 4.33 7.08
N GLU A 122 -3.19 5.52 7.23
CA GLU A 122 -2.69 6.75 6.61
C GLU A 122 -1.30 7.10 7.12
N TYR A 123 -1.06 7.01 8.43
CA TYR A 123 0.28 7.21 8.99
C TYR A 123 1.31 6.30 8.31
N PHE A 124 1.01 5.00 8.22
CA PHE A 124 1.92 4.05 7.57
C PHE A 124 2.14 4.37 6.08
N ARG A 125 1.13 4.87 5.37
CA ARG A 125 1.27 5.30 3.97
C ARG A 125 2.22 6.49 3.85
N GLU A 126 2.01 7.52 4.67
CA GLU A 126 2.86 8.72 4.68
C GLU A 126 4.31 8.38 5.05
N ALA A 127 4.49 7.59 6.12
CA ALA A 127 5.80 7.13 6.55
C ALA A 127 6.51 6.31 5.45
N LEU A 128 5.77 5.42 4.77
CA LEU A 128 6.32 4.61 3.68
C LEU A 128 6.74 5.46 2.49
N LEU A 129 5.93 6.43 2.06
CA LEU A 129 6.30 7.32 0.95
C LEU A 129 7.57 8.10 1.31
N ALA A 130 7.62 8.70 2.50
CA ALA A 130 8.79 9.45 2.96
C ALA A 130 10.05 8.56 3.00
N ALA A 131 9.91 7.31 3.45
CA ALA A 131 11.01 6.35 3.49
C ALA A 131 11.48 5.96 2.07
N ILE A 132 10.56 5.73 1.13
CA ILE A 132 10.88 5.49 -0.30
C ILE A 132 11.65 6.68 -0.89
N GLN A 133 11.19 7.91 -0.64
CA GLN A 133 11.84 9.13 -1.14
C GLN A 133 13.25 9.32 -0.57
N SER A 134 13.40 9.08 0.73
CA SER A 134 14.70 9.11 1.42
C SER A 134 15.65 8.06 0.86
N TYR A 135 15.15 6.83 0.69
CA TYR A 135 15.92 5.70 0.17
C TYR A 135 16.39 5.95 -1.27
N ALA A 136 15.50 6.40 -2.16
CA ALA A 136 15.81 6.72 -3.55
C ALA A 136 16.99 7.71 -3.63
N THR A 137 16.88 8.81 -2.89
CA THR A 137 17.91 9.85 -2.84
C THR A 137 19.25 9.32 -2.29
N LYS A 138 19.22 8.50 -1.23
CA LYS A 138 20.44 7.96 -0.61
C LYS A 138 21.13 6.88 -1.46
N THR A 139 20.36 6.08 -2.18
CA THR A 139 20.85 4.86 -2.84
C THR A 139 21.24 5.11 -4.28
N SER A 140 20.40 5.81 -5.05
CA SER A 140 20.67 6.11 -6.47
C SER A 140 21.13 7.55 -6.71
N GLY A 141 20.96 8.45 -5.74
CA GLY A 141 21.18 9.89 -5.91
C GLY A 141 20.05 10.60 -6.66
N VAL A 142 18.99 9.88 -7.05
CA VAL A 142 17.87 10.41 -7.83
C VAL A 142 16.60 10.40 -6.99
N SER A 143 16.06 11.60 -6.74
CA SER A 143 14.83 11.79 -5.97
C SER A 143 13.59 11.33 -6.76
N ILE A 144 12.58 10.87 -6.03
CA ILE A 144 11.36 10.27 -6.58
C ILE A 144 10.14 10.99 -6.00
N ALA A 145 9.11 11.18 -6.81
CA ALA A 145 7.81 11.64 -6.35
C ALA A 145 6.71 10.71 -6.87
N TYR A 146 5.58 10.71 -6.16
CA TYR A 146 4.41 9.89 -6.47
C TYR A 146 3.17 10.75 -6.72
N THR A 147 2.35 10.34 -7.69
CA THR A 147 0.98 10.82 -7.88
C THR A 147 0.06 9.66 -8.23
N ALA A 148 -1.16 9.64 -7.68
CA ALA A 148 -2.19 8.67 -8.06
C ALA A 148 -2.86 9.04 -9.40
N GLU A 149 -2.69 10.28 -9.87
CA GLU A 149 -3.48 10.85 -10.97
C GLU A 149 -2.92 10.55 -12.36
N THR A 150 -1.65 10.15 -12.46
CA THR A 150 -0.98 10.00 -13.76
C THR A 150 -0.07 8.80 -13.77
N TYR A 151 -0.37 7.82 -14.62
CA TYR A 151 0.50 6.67 -14.88
C TYR A 151 1.86 7.14 -15.47
N PRO A 152 3.01 6.57 -15.05
CA PRO A 152 3.22 5.38 -14.21
C PRO A 152 3.32 5.66 -12.71
N TYR A 153 2.72 6.76 -12.24
CA TYR A 153 2.59 7.18 -10.85
C TYR A 153 3.87 7.68 -10.19
N PHE A 154 5.02 7.09 -10.53
CA PHE A 154 6.33 7.47 -10.01
C PHE A 154 7.16 8.22 -11.05
N PHE A 155 7.60 9.42 -10.68
CA PHE A 155 8.38 10.32 -11.54
C PHE A 155 9.67 10.73 -10.83
N THR A 156 10.64 11.18 -11.62
CA THR A 156 11.85 11.80 -11.05
C THR A 156 11.48 13.17 -10.52
N ASP A 157 11.66 13.35 -9.21
CA ASP A 157 11.48 14.62 -8.50
C ASP A 157 12.74 15.48 -8.74
N SER A 158 12.68 16.29 -9.78
CA SER A 158 13.83 17.05 -10.28
C SER A 158 14.14 18.25 -9.40
N ASN A 159 13.12 18.83 -8.76
CA ASN A 159 13.28 19.98 -7.87
C ASN A 159 13.43 19.61 -6.39
N LYS A 160 13.24 18.33 -6.04
CA LYS A 160 13.40 17.73 -4.71
C LYS A 160 12.38 18.25 -3.69
N ASN A 161 11.15 18.52 -4.11
CA ASN A 161 10.08 19.00 -3.24
C ASN A 161 9.19 17.88 -2.67
N GLY A 162 9.40 16.63 -3.11
CA GLY A 162 8.67 15.45 -2.66
C GLY A 162 7.30 15.26 -3.31
N ALA A 163 6.94 16.05 -4.31
CA ALA A 163 5.67 16.00 -5.03
C ALA A 163 5.89 15.90 -6.54
N VAL A 164 4.90 15.40 -7.28
CA VAL A 164 4.95 15.38 -8.75
C VAL A 164 4.36 16.70 -9.23
N ASP A 165 5.21 17.58 -9.75
CA ASP A 165 4.74 18.82 -10.36
C ASP A 165 4.18 18.61 -11.78
N SER A 166 3.40 19.57 -12.25
CA SER A 166 2.73 19.46 -13.57
C SER A 166 3.69 19.34 -14.75
N ASP A 167 4.90 19.91 -14.62
CA ASP A 167 5.98 19.82 -15.61
C ASP A 167 6.82 18.53 -15.45
N GLU A 168 6.71 17.85 -14.31
CA GLU A 168 7.37 16.56 -14.03
C GLU A 168 6.52 15.36 -14.44
N ALA A 169 5.20 15.51 -14.48
CA ALA A 169 4.24 14.45 -14.89
C ALA A 169 4.24 14.19 -16.41
N THR A 170 5.41 13.90 -16.98
CA THR A 170 5.61 13.71 -18.42
C THR A 170 6.17 12.32 -18.74
N ALA A 171 5.94 11.86 -19.97
CA ALA A 171 6.42 10.53 -20.43
C ALA A 171 7.95 10.38 -20.35
N ASP A 172 8.69 11.48 -20.48
CA ASP A 172 10.15 11.48 -20.48
C ASP A 172 10.75 11.54 -19.06
N ASN A 173 9.93 11.76 -18.03
CA ASN A 173 10.37 11.96 -16.65
C ASN A 173 9.94 10.83 -15.69
N TRP A 174 9.63 9.66 -16.23
CA TRP A 174 9.35 8.48 -15.40
C TRP A 174 10.53 8.14 -14.52
N TYR A 175 10.24 7.64 -13.31
CA TYR A 175 11.31 7.15 -12.46
C TYR A 175 11.86 5.83 -13.01
N VAL A 176 13.19 5.75 -13.22
CA VAL A 176 13.87 4.57 -13.81
C VAL A 176 14.97 3.97 -12.94
N ASN A 177 15.33 4.62 -11.82
CA ASN A 177 16.45 4.19 -10.97
C ASN A 177 16.00 3.18 -9.90
N TRP A 178 15.27 2.14 -10.33
CA TRP A 178 14.70 1.15 -9.43
C TRP A 178 15.76 0.19 -8.88
N THR A 179 15.66 -0.10 -7.59
CA THR A 179 16.36 -1.22 -6.94
C THR A 179 15.34 -2.32 -6.62
N PRO A 180 15.74 -3.60 -6.51
CA PRO A 180 14.84 -4.66 -6.08
C PRO A 180 14.10 -4.31 -4.79
N ARG A 181 14.81 -3.79 -3.77
CA ARG A 181 14.22 -3.43 -2.48
C ARG A 181 13.12 -2.39 -2.64
N MET A 182 13.43 -1.29 -3.32
CA MET A 182 12.47 -0.20 -3.51
C MET A 182 11.27 -0.60 -4.35
N LEU A 183 11.43 -1.50 -5.33
CA LEU A 183 10.32 -1.99 -6.15
C LEU A 183 9.25 -2.67 -5.29
N ARG A 184 9.64 -3.48 -4.30
CA ARG A 184 8.71 -4.16 -3.39
C ARG A 184 7.93 -3.17 -2.53
N ALA A 185 8.62 -2.19 -1.95
CA ALA A 185 8.02 -1.15 -1.14
C ALA A 185 7.07 -0.25 -1.96
N ALA A 186 7.50 0.18 -3.14
CA ALA A 186 6.69 1.01 -4.04
C ALA A 186 5.47 0.26 -4.58
N TYR A 187 5.59 -1.05 -4.84
CA TYR A 187 4.47 -1.89 -5.24
C TYR A 187 3.38 -1.88 -4.16
N ASN A 188 3.74 -2.11 -2.89
CA ASN A 188 2.81 -2.09 -1.77
C ASN A 188 2.22 -0.71 -1.50
N TYR A 189 3.03 0.35 -1.59
CA TYR A 189 2.53 1.72 -1.48
C TYR A 189 1.44 1.98 -2.53
N ASN A 190 1.74 1.72 -3.81
CA ASN A 190 0.78 1.91 -4.89
C ASN A 190 -0.46 1.00 -4.76
N TYR A 191 -0.27 -0.24 -4.29
CA TYR A 191 -1.35 -1.18 -4.02
C TYR A 191 -2.36 -0.55 -3.05
N VAL A 192 -1.91 -0.05 -1.90
CA VAL A 192 -2.82 0.52 -0.88
C VAL A 192 -3.51 1.80 -1.38
N ILE A 193 -2.79 2.70 -2.08
CA ILE A 193 -3.38 3.93 -2.62
C ILE A 193 -4.57 3.64 -3.55
N HIS A 194 -4.46 2.59 -4.35
CA HIS A 194 -5.48 2.22 -5.33
C HIS A 194 -6.60 1.32 -4.76
N ASP A 195 -6.60 1.04 -3.45
CA ASP A 195 -7.75 0.51 -2.74
C ASP A 195 -8.20 1.51 -1.65
N PRO A 196 -9.05 2.50 -1.98
CA PRO A 196 -9.53 3.47 -1.00
C PRO A 196 -10.36 2.84 0.13
N GLY A 197 -10.80 1.59 -0.03
CA GLY A 197 -11.52 0.82 0.98
C GLY A 197 -10.64 -0.15 1.78
N ALA A 198 -9.30 -0.11 1.62
CA ALA A 198 -8.39 -1.08 2.23
C ALA A 198 -8.55 -1.21 3.77
N PHE A 199 -8.94 -0.12 4.44
CA PHE A 199 -9.22 -0.08 5.87
C PHE A 199 -10.44 -0.94 6.27
N ALA A 200 -11.42 -1.10 5.38
CA ALA A 200 -12.61 -1.92 5.59
C ALA A 200 -12.49 -3.31 4.94
N HIS A 201 -11.81 -3.41 3.79
CA HIS A 201 -11.65 -4.65 3.04
C HIS A 201 -10.77 -5.67 3.79
N ASN A 202 -9.63 -5.25 4.35
CA ASN A 202 -8.76 -6.10 5.17
C ASN A 202 -7.67 -5.26 5.89
N SER A 203 -8.05 -4.46 6.88
CA SER A 203 -7.11 -3.56 7.59
C SER A 203 -5.88 -4.27 8.18
N THR A 204 -6.05 -5.51 8.67
CA THR A 204 -4.94 -6.29 9.23
C THR A 204 -3.88 -6.58 8.17
N TYR A 205 -4.30 -7.11 7.02
CA TYR A 205 -3.39 -7.38 5.91
C TYR A 205 -2.74 -6.09 5.39
N THR A 206 -3.51 -5.01 5.26
CA THR A 206 -3.02 -3.70 4.82
C THR A 206 -1.93 -3.14 5.74
N LEU A 207 -2.14 -3.17 7.06
CA LEU A 207 -1.13 -2.73 8.03
C LEU A 207 0.12 -3.60 7.99
N GLN A 208 -0.02 -4.92 7.85
CA GLN A 208 1.12 -5.84 7.76
C GLN A 208 2.00 -5.53 6.54
N ILE A 209 1.41 -5.36 5.35
CA ILE A 209 2.18 -5.07 4.14
C ILE A 209 2.86 -3.70 4.20
N LEU A 210 2.23 -2.69 4.82
CA LEU A 210 2.81 -1.36 4.98
C LEU A 210 3.95 -1.37 6.00
N PHE A 211 3.73 -1.96 7.18
CA PHE A 211 4.75 -2.10 8.23
C PHE A 211 5.99 -2.80 7.69
N ASP A 212 5.81 -3.93 7.01
CA ASP A 212 6.94 -4.72 6.49
C ASP A 212 7.65 -3.98 5.34
N SER A 213 6.92 -3.22 4.52
CA SER A 213 7.52 -2.39 3.48
C SER A 213 8.33 -1.24 4.05
N LEU A 214 7.82 -0.60 5.11
CA LEU A 214 8.51 0.48 5.81
C LEU A 214 9.81 -0.03 6.43
N GLY A 215 9.75 -1.16 7.14
CA GLY A 215 10.95 -1.80 7.68
C GLY A 215 11.92 -2.25 6.60
N ASN A 216 11.43 -2.80 5.48
CA ASN A 216 12.25 -3.26 4.37
C ASN A 216 13.08 -2.14 3.73
N ILE A 217 12.49 -0.96 3.55
CA ILE A 217 13.13 0.21 2.92
C ILE A 217 13.96 1.04 3.90
N GLY A 218 14.07 0.60 5.16
CA GLY A 218 14.86 1.25 6.21
C GLY A 218 14.16 2.43 6.88
N GLY A 219 12.83 2.48 6.81
CA GLY A 219 12.02 3.41 7.60
C GLY A 219 12.01 3.05 9.09
N ASP A 220 11.68 4.04 9.92
CA ASP A 220 11.60 3.83 11.37
C ASP A 220 10.33 3.05 11.71
N THR A 221 10.49 1.98 12.49
CA THR A 221 9.39 1.15 12.99
C THR A 221 9.38 1.10 14.52
N ILE A 222 10.26 1.86 15.18
CA ILE A 222 10.31 1.94 16.64
C ILE A 222 9.04 2.61 17.13
N GLY A 223 8.34 1.95 18.06
CA GLY A 223 7.07 2.43 18.61
C GLY A 223 5.85 2.03 17.79
N LEU A 224 6.04 1.60 16.53
CA LEU A 224 4.97 1.09 15.69
C LEU A 224 4.63 -0.37 16.03
N SER A 225 3.37 -0.76 15.84
CA SER A 225 2.93 -2.13 16.05
C SER A 225 2.50 -2.80 14.74
N ARG A 226 2.97 -4.02 14.52
CA ARG A 226 2.51 -4.90 13.43
C ARG A 226 1.40 -5.82 13.93
N PRO A 227 0.20 -5.82 13.34
CA PRO A 227 -0.88 -6.74 13.73
C PRO A 227 -0.71 -8.17 13.19
#